data_AF-A0A497K3S6-F1
#
_entry.id   AF-A0A497K3S6-F1
#
_cell.length_a   1.000
_cell.length_b   1.000
_cell.length_c   1.000
_cell.angle_alpha   90.00
_cell.angle_beta   90.00
_cell.angle_gamma   90.00
#
_symmetry.space_group_name_H-M   'P 1'
#
loop_
_entity.id
_entity.type
_entity.pdbx_description
1 polymer ?
#
loop_
_entity_poly.entity_id
_entity_poly.type
_entity_poly.pdbx_seq_one_letter_code
_entity_poly.pdbx_strand_id
1 'polypeptide(L)'
;MGCTINSLRAAVIGGARILRFSNPEYNSVIFNIGSRNARTARKVLSELGIPIEVEDVGGTRGRSLLFDLKTGEIFVSYTGRTWLEAR
;
A
#
# COMPACT_ATOMS: atom_id res chain seq x y z
N MET A 1 14.27 13.92 -13.70
CA MET A 1 12.80 13.98 -13.90
C MET A 1 12.57 14.18 -15.40
N GLY A 2 11.73 13.34 -16.04
CA GLY A 2 11.52 13.35 -17.51
C GLY A 2 10.49 12.32 -18.01
N CYS A 3 9.60 11.84 -17.14
CA CYS A 3 8.58 10.85 -17.47
C CYS A 3 7.28 11.55 -17.88
N THR A 4 6.55 11.00 -18.86
CA THR A 4 5.19 11.45 -19.17
C THR A 4 4.18 10.70 -18.31
N ILE A 5 3.02 11.29 -18.08
CA ILE A 5 2.00 10.67 -17.22
C ILE A 5 1.48 9.34 -17.80
N ASN A 6 1.39 9.25 -19.12
CA ASN A 6 0.92 8.06 -19.84
C ASN A 6 1.86 6.85 -19.72
N SER A 7 3.16 7.08 -19.47
CA SER A 7 4.12 6.01 -19.25
C SER A 7 4.20 5.56 -17.79
N LEU A 8 3.46 6.20 -16.88
CA LEU A 8 3.43 5.79 -15.48
C LEU A 8 2.54 4.56 -15.28
N ARG A 9 2.93 3.77 -14.29
CA ARG A 9 2.19 2.64 -13.73
C ARG A 9 2.23 2.78 -12.22
N ALA A 10 1.18 2.34 -11.54
CA ALA A 10 1.06 2.47 -10.09
C ALA A 10 0.90 1.11 -9.40
N ALA A 11 1.42 1.04 -8.18
CA ALA A 11 1.10 -0.01 -7.23
C ALA A 11 0.58 0.64 -5.94
N VAL A 12 -0.53 0.13 -5.40
CA VAL A 12 -1.15 0.65 -4.17
C VAL A 12 -1.06 -0.42 -3.09
N ILE A 13 -0.12 -0.23 -2.15
CA ILE A 13 0.21 -1.26 -1.15
C ILE A 13 0.19 -0.62 0.24
N GLY A 14 -0.57 -1.20 1.17
CA GLY A 14 -0.62 -0.77 2.57
C GLY A 14 -2.04 -0.64 3.16
N GLY A 15 -2.24 0.33 4.04
CA GLY A 15 -3.55 0.61 4.63
C GLY A 15 -4.07 -0.47 5.59
N ALA A 16 -3.19 -1.28 6.19
CA ALA A 16 -3.57 -2.23 7.22
C ALA A 16 -4.05 -1.54 8.50
N ARG A 17 -5.04 -2.16 9.16
CA ARG A 17 -5.42 -1.82 10.53
C ARG A 17 -4.58 -2.63 11.51
N ILE A 18 -3.40 -2.13 11.85
CA ILE A 18 -2.46 -2.79 12.77
C ILE A 18 -2.85 -2.53 14.22
N LEU A 19 -3.24 -1.28 14.53
CA LEU A 19 -3.63 -0.88 15.87
C LEU A 19 -5.08 -1.31 16.14
N ARG A 20 -5.27 -2.05 17.23
CA ARG A 20 -6.58 -2.30 17.84
C ARG A 20 -6.59 -1.64 19.20
N PHE A 21 -7.49 -0.69 19.39
CA PHE A 21 -7.61 0.02 20.65
C PHE A 21 -8.61 -0.70 21.56
N SER A 22 -8.39 -0.67 22.87
CA SER A 22 -9.27 -1.32 23.85
C SER A 22 -10.64 -0.65 23.93
N ASN A 23 -10.75 0.65 23.61
CA ASN A 23 -12.02 1.33 23.47
C ASN A 23 -12.61 1.06 22.06
N PRO A 24 -13.79 0.42 21.95
CA PRO A 24 -14.45 0.12 20.67
C PRO A 24 -14.72 1.35 19.78
N GLU A 25 -14.92 2.53 20.37
CA GLU A 25 -15.20 3.78 19.65
C GLU A 25 -14.03 4.19 18.72
N TYR A 26 -12.79 3.93 19.15
CA TYR A 26 -11.58 4.19 18.36
C TYR A 26 -11.30 3.12 17.29
N ASN A 27 -12.06 2.02 17.28
CA ASN A 27 -12.00 1.02 16.21
C ASN A 27 -13.03 1.29 15.09
N SER A 28 -13.81 2.36 15.22
CA SER A 28 -14.81 2.78 14.23
C SER A 28 -14.19 3.11 12.86
N VAL A 29 -15.05 3.15 11.83
CA VAL A 29 -14.67 3.42 10.43
C VAL A 29 -13.96 4.77 10.28
N ILE A 30 -14.24 5.73 11.16
CA ILE A 30 -13.63 7.07 11.17
C ILE A 30 -12.11 6.99 11.35
N PHE A 31 -11.62 6.06 12.17
CA PHE A 31 -10.19 5.85 12.43
C PHE A 31 -9.52 4.91 11.42
N ASN A 32 -10.22 4.45 10.38
CA ASN A 32 -9.64 3.63 9.31
C ASN A 32 -8.92 4.49 8.26
N ILE A 33 -7.89 5.22 8.69
CA ILE A 33 -7.08 6.13 7.85
C ILE A 33 -6.47 5.38 6.65
N GLY A 34 -6.01 4.15 6.87
CA GLY A 34 -5.44 3.30 5.81
C GLY A 34 -6.40 3.09 4.64
N SER A 35 -7.66 2.75 4.93
CA SER A 35 -8.68 2.57 3.89
C SER A 35 -9.02 3.88 3.15
N ARG A 36 -8.97 5.02 3.85
CA ARG A 36 -9.21 6.34 3.26
C ARG A 36 -8.08 6.72 2.31
N ASN A 37 -6.82 6.51 2.72
CA ASN A 37 -5.66 6.77 1.89
C ASN A 37 -5.68 5.92 0.62
N ALA A 38 -5.98 4.62 0.73
CA ALA A 38 -6.10 3.74 -0.44
C ALA A 38 -7.22 4.19 -1.40
N ARG A 39 -8.36 4.66 -0.87
CA ARG A 39 -9.46 5.19 -1.68
C ARG A 39 -9.05 6.49 -2.39
N THR A 40 -8.41 7.41 -1.68
CA THR A 40 -7.92 8.67 -2.27
C THR A 40 -6.86 8.41 -3.32
N ALA A 41 -5.92 7.49 -3.08
CA ALA A 41 -4.91 7.09 -4.06
C ALA A 41 -5.56 6.54 -5.34
N ARG A 42 -6.53 5.61 -5.21
CA ARG A 42 -7.30 5.10 -6.36
C ARG A 42 -7.99 6.21 -7.16
N LYS A 43 -8.64 7.14 -6.45
CA LYS A 43 -9.32 8.28 -7.08
C LYS A 43 -8.34 9.14 -7.88
N VAL A 44 -7.25 9.58 -7.27
CA VAL A 44 -6.27 10.47 -7.91
C VAL A 44 -5.58 9.77 -9.08
N LEU A 45 -5.17 8.52 -8.93
CA LEU A 45 -4.55 7.75 -10.01
C LEU A 45 -5.50 7.59 -11.20
N SER A 46 -6.79 7.34 -10.93
CA SER A 46 -7.83 7.30 -11.96
C SER A 46 -8.03 8.65 -12.65
N GLU A 47 -8.07 9.75 -11.91
CA GLU A 47 -8.20 11.11 -12.47
C GLU A 47 -7.00 11.49 -13.36
N LEU A 48 -5.81 10.98 -13.01
CA LEU A 48 -4.58 11.18 -13.78
C LEU A 48 -4.40 10.17 -14.93
N GLY A 49 -5.31 9.21 -15.09
CA GLY A 49 -5.23 8.17 -16.11
C GLY A 49 -4.07 7.19 -15.91
N ILE A 50 -3.57 7.03 -14.68
CA ILE A 50 -2.47 6.11 -14.34
C ILE A 50 -3.07 4.78 -13.89
N PRO A 51 -2.86 3.67 -14.63
CA PRO A 51 -3.41 2.38 -14.24
C PRO A 51 -2.66 1.80 -13.02
N ILE A 52 -3.42 1.12 -12.17
CA ILE A 52 -2.90 0.38 -11.02
C ILE A 52 -2.67 -1.07 -11.46
N GLU A 53 -1.41 -1.49 -11.52
CA GLU A 53 -1.02 -2.85 -11.93
C GLU A 53 -1.06 -3.83 -10.74
N VAL A 54 -0.78 -3.32 -9.54
CA VAL A 54 -0.72 -4.12 -8.30
C VAL A 54 -1.46 -3.41 -7.18
N GLU A 55 -2.35 -4.11 -6.49
CA GLU A 55 -3.05 -3.59 -5.31
C GLU A 55 -2.99 -4.61 -4.16
N ASP A 56 -2.40 -4.22 -3.03
CA ASP A 56 -2.39 -4.96 -1.77
C ASP A 56 -2.74 -4.04 -0.60
N VAL A 57 -4.05 -3.84 -0.41
CA VAL A 57 -4.60 -2.87 0.55
C VAL A 57 -5.40 -3.54 1.68
N GLY A 58 -5.44 -2.90 2.84
CA GLY A 58 -6.26 -3.35 3.98
C GLY A 58 -5.60 -4.45 4.82
N GLY A 59 -6.38 -5.36 5.40
CA GLY A 59 -5.88 -6.38 6.32
C GLY A 59 -5.55 -5.86 7.73
N THR A 60 -5.08 -6.75 8.60
CA THR A 60 -4.81 -6.47 10.03
C THR A 60 -3.35 -6.67 10.43
N ARG A 61 -2.48 -6.91 9.46
CA ARG A 61 -1.04 -7.13 9.66
C ARG A 61 -0.27 -6.01 8.98
N GLY A 62 0.77 -5.52 9.65
CA GLY A 62 1.73 -4.62 9.04
C GLY A 62 2.46 -5.31 7.89
N ARG A 63 3.03 -4.50 7.00
CA ARG A 63 3.91 -4.98 5.93
C ARG A 63 5.00 -3.98 5.63
N SER A 64 6.14 -4.51 5.20
CA SER A 64 7.25 -3.76 4.64
C SER A 64 7.30 -4.03 3.13
N LEU A 65 7.71 -3.02 2.37
CA LEU A 65 7.82 -3.08 0.92
C LEU A 65 9.25 -2.73 0.51
N LEU A 66 9.81 -3.52 -0.40
CA LEU A 66 11.02 -3.20 -1.14
C LEU A 66 10.63 -3.03 -2.62
N PHE A 67 11.03 -1.91 -3.21
CA PHE A 67 10.81 -1.63 -4.63
C PHE A 67 12.15 -1.52 -5.33
N ASP A 68 12.43 -2.46 -6.24
CA ASP A 68 13.62 -2.42 -7.07
C ASP A 68 13.39 -1.44 -8.23
N LEU A 69 14.10 -0.32 -8.22
CA LEU A 69 13.97 0.73 -9.23
C LEU A 69 14.56 0.35 -10.60
N LYS A 70 15.45 -0.66 -10.64
CA LYS A 70 16.05 -1.14 -11.89
C LYS A 70 15.14 -2.10 -12.61
N THR A 71 14.51 -3.04 -11.89
CA THR A 71 13.66 -4.08 -12.48
C THR A 71 12.18 -3.72 -12.45
N GLY A 72 11.76 -2.84 -11.53
CA GLY A 72 10.36 -2.56 -11.27
C GLY A 72 9.68 -3.59 -10.36
N GLU A 73 10.43 -4.53 -9.80
CA GLU A 73 9.88 -5.57 -8.92
C GLU A 73 9.53 -5.04 -7.54
N ILE A 74 8.43 -5.57 -6.99
CA ILE A 74 7.93 -5.19 -5.67
C ILE A 74 7.90 -6.43 -4.77
N PHE A 75 8.62 -6.37 -3.66
CA PHE A 75 8.63 -7.41 -2.63
C PHE A 75 7.88 -6.93 -1.40
N VAL A 76 6.88 -7.69 -0.96
CA VAL A 76 6.07 -7.37 0.22
C VAL A 76 6.29 -8.45 1.29
N SER A 77 6.69 -8.03 2.49
CA SER A 77 6.80 -8.90 3.66
C SER A 77 5.84 -8.46 4.74
N TYR A 78 5.06 -9.40 5.27
CA TYR A 78 4.12 -9.14 6.34
C TYR A 78 4.77 -9.35 7.71
N THR A 79 4.46 -8.47 8.66
CA THR A 79 4.97 -8.53 10.03
C THR A 79 4.64 -9.89 10.65
N GLY A 80 5.64 -10.53 11.27
CA GLY A 80 5.57 -11.91 11.78
C GLY A 80 6.37 -12.92 10.95
N ARG A 81 6.99 -12.50 9.84
CA ARG A 81 8.00 -13.27 9.10
C ARG A 81 9.32 -12.48 9.08
N THR A 82 10.41 -13.10 9.52
CA THR A 82 11.76 -12.53 9.45
C THR A 82 12.25 -12.61 8.01
N TRP A 83 12.90 -11.56 7.51
CA TRP A 83 13.60 -11.64 6.23
C TRP A 83 14.73 -12.67 6.37
N LEU A 84 14.68 -13.74 5.58
CA LEU A 84 15.80 -14.65 5.41
C LEU A 84 16.49 -14.25 4.09
N GLU A 85 17.66 -13.64 4.20
CA GLU A 85 18.55 -13.50 3.05
C GLU A 85 19.20 -14.86 2.78
N ALA A 86 18.97 -15.41 1.58
CA ALA A 86 19.82 -16.47 1.05
C ALA A 86 21.04 -15.81 0.41
N ARG A 87 22.24 -16.20 0.85
CA ARG A 87 23.51 -15.85 0.20
C ARG A 87 23.78 -16.80 -0.96
#